data_AF-A0A933WEV7-F1
#
_entry.id   AF-A0A933WEV7-F1
#
_cell.length_a   1.000
_cell.length_b   1.000
_cell.length_c   1.000
_cell.angle_alpha   90.00
_cell.angle_beta   90.00
_cell.angle_gamma   90.00
#
_symmetry.space_group_name_H-M   'P 1'
#
loop_
_entity.id
_entity.type
_entity.pdbx_description
1 polymer ?
#
loop_
_entity_poly.entity_id
_entity_poly.type
_entity_poly.pdbx_seq_one_letter_code
_entity_poly.pdbx_strand_id
1 'polypeptide(L)'
;WFSQDISSLKSINIDYFAVMAYHRQMMKEKRLNFNDALNIISDITRIGLDAIGNKDKLLMKVQSVDWDTKEAVPPDELKKVFETIKKAGGVSLAYVQNGNAVNPKIFLDKM
;
A
#
# COMPACT_ATOMS: atom_id res chain seq x y z
N TRP A 1 -17.13 4.59 -12.12
CA TRP A 1 -16.85 3.34 -12.86
C TRP A 1 -16.21 2.25 -12.00
N PHE A 2 -15.69 2.54 -10.80
CA PHE A 2 -15.09 1.52 -9.91
C PHE A 2 -16.10 0.62 -9.20
N SER A 3 -17.38 1.02 -9.16
CA SER A 3 -18.48 0.30 -8.49
C SER A 3 -18.22 -0.06 -7.02
N GLN A 4 -17.38 0.73 -6.33
CA GLN A 4 -17.03 0.57 -4.91
C GLN A 4 -17.36 1.86 -4.16
N ASP A 5 -18.00 1.74 -2.99
CA ASP A 5 -18.37 2.86 -2.13
C ASP A 5 -18.08 2.53 -0.66
N ILE A 6 -17.15 3.26 -0.05
CA ILE A 6 -16.70 3.00 1.33
C ILE A 6 -17.85 3.23 2.32
N SER A 7 -18.70 4.23 2.10
CA SER A 7 -19.81 4.55 2.99
C SER A 7 -20.81 3.39 3.10
N SER A 8 -21.17 2.79 1.97
CA SER A 8 -22.02 1.62 1.89
C SER A 8 -21.36 0.39 2.51
N LEU A 9 -20.07 0.17 2.25
CA LEU A 9 -19.32 -0.96 2.80
C LEU A 9 -19.15 -0.90 4.33
N LYS A 10 -19.16 0.29 4.93
CA LYS A 10 -19.16 0.44 6.41
C LYS A 10 -20.43 -0.06 7.08
N SER A 11 -21.54 -0.16 6.35
CA SER A 11 -22.82 -0.65 6.89
C SER A 11 -22.89 -2.17 7.02
N ILE A 12 -21.93 -2.89 6.44
CA ILE A 12 -21.81 -4.35 6.51
C ILE A 12 -20.57 -4.74 7.33
N ASN A 13 -20.60 -5.92 7.96
CA ASN A 13 -19.52 -6.36 8.86
C ASN A 13 -18.28 -6.84 8.08
N ILE A 14 -17.47 -5.90 7.59
CA ILE A 14 -16.20 -6.17 6.91
C ILE A 14 -15.05 -6.19 7.94
N ASP A 15 -14.19 -7.20 7.83
CA ASP A 15 -12.98 -7.33 8.64
C ASP A 15 -11.89 -6.35 8.20
N TYR A 16 -11.61 -6.28 6.88
CA TYR A 16 -10.57 -5.45 6.30
C TYR A 16 -11.00 -4.71 5.03
N PHE A 17 -10.59 -3.46 4.93
CA PHE A 17 -10.58 -2.65 3.72
C PHE A 17 -9.18 -2.67 3.15
N ALA A 18 -8.99 -3.35 2.01
CA ALA A 18 -7.69 -3.44 1.37
C ALA A 18 -7.52 -2.35 0.30
N VAL A 19 -6.52 -1.49 0.46
CA VAL A 19 -6.17 -0.44 -0.49
C VAL A 19 -4.89 -0.82 -1.24
N MET A 20 -4.93 -0.77 -2.58
CA MET A 20 -3.78 -1.07 -3.43
C MET A 20 -2.81 0.12 -3.46
N ALA A 21 -1.81 0.09 -2.58
CA ALA A 21 -0.71 1.07 -2.52
C ALA A 21 0.43 0.70 -3.47
N TYR A 22 0.11 0.56 -4.76
CA TYR A 22 1.05 0.14 -5.80
C TYR A 22 1.83 1.34 -6.35
N HIS A 23 2.95 1.68 -5.71
CA HIS A 23 3.70 2.90 -6.02
C HIS A 23 4.21 2.97 -7.45
N ARG A 24 4.77 1.90 -8.04
CA ARG A 24 5.26 1.97 -9.43
C ARG A 24 4.12 2.03 -10.44
N GLN A 25 3.00 1.36 -10.17
CA GLN A 25 1.81 1.51 -11.01
C GLN A 25 1.32 2.96 -11.01
N MET A 26 1.25 3.60 -9.83
CA MET A 26 0.92 5.03 -9.71
C MET A 26 1.93 5.91 -10.46
N MET A 27 3.23 5.64 -10.31
CA MET A 27 4.29 6.37 -11.04
C MET A 27 4.10 6.31 -12.55
N LYS A 28 3.81 5.13 -13.10
CA LYS A 28 3.60 4.93 -14.53
C LYS A 28 2.32 5.63 -15.02
N GLU A 29 1.19 5.32 -14.41
CA GLU A 29 -0.13 5.78 -14.87
C GLU A 29 -0.29 7.30 -14.73
N LYS A 30 0.30 7.89 -13.69
CA LYS A 30 0.19 9.32 -13.39
C LYS A 30 1.45 10.12 -13.74
N ARG A 31 2.46 9.48 -14.32
CA ARG A 31 3.77 10.09 -14.68
C ARG A 31 4.43 10.77 -13.47
N LEU A 32 4.41 10.10 -12.33
CA LEU A 32 4.96 10.61 -11.07
C LEU A 32 6.38 10.13 -10.86
N ASN A 33 7.19 10.94 -10.18
CA ASN A 33 8.43 10.44 -9.59
C ASN A 33 8.12 9.65 -8.30
N PHE A 34 9.14 9.00 -7.75
CA PHE A 34 8.98 8.16 -6.56
C PHE A 34 8.52 8.94 -5.32
N ASN A 35 9.02 10.16 -5.09
CA ASN A 35 8.62 10.98 -3.94
C ASN A 35 7.16 11.41 -4.03
N ASP A 36 6.69 11.76 -5.23
CA ASP A 36 5.29 12.10 -5.46
C ASP A 36 4.38 10.88 -5.19
N ALA A 37 4.81 9.68 -5.60
CA ALA A 37 4.08 8.46 -5.28
C ALA A 37 4.05 8.16 -3.77
N LEU A 38 5.15 8.44 -3.05
CA LEU A 38 5.17 8.33 -1.58
C LEU A 38 4.21 9.33 -0.92
N ASN A 39 4.13 10.56 -1.41
CA ASN A 39 3.18 11.56 -0.91
C ASN A 39 1.74 11.07 -1.10
N ILE A 40 1.40 10.57 -2.30
CA ILE A 40 0.08 9.98 -2.55
C ILE A 40 -0.19 8.80 -1.61
N ILE A 41 0.79 7.91 -1.39
CA ILE A 41 0.64 6.79 -0.47
C ILE A 41 0.36 7.26 0.96
N SER A 42 1.05 8.31 1.40
CA SER A 42 0.79 8.93 2.70
C SER A 42 -0.65 9.47 2.78
N ASP A 43 -1.10 10.17 1.74
CA ASP A 43 -2.42 10.78 1.68
C ASP A 43 -3.54 9.73 1.64
N ILE A 44 -3.44 8.71 0.77
CA ILE A 44 -4.46 7.64 0.72
C ILE A 44 -4.52 6.84 2.03
N THR A 45 -3.40 6.73 2.76
CA THR A 45 -3.39 6.08 4.08
C THR A 45 -4.18 6.91 5.07
N ARG A 46 -3.96 8.23 5.14
CA ARG A 46 -4.71 9.13 6.03
C ARG A 46 -6.18 9.23 5.66
N ILE A 47 -6.48 9.41 4.37
CA ILE A 47 -7.87 9.45 3.86
C ILE A 47 -8.59 8.13 4.17
N GLY A 48 -7.92 6.99 4.00
CA GLY A 48 -8.47 5.69 4.34
C GLY A 48 -8.75 5.56 5.84
N LEU A 49 -7.83 6.01 6.69
CA LEU A 49 -8.00 6.04 8.14
C LEU A 49 -9.19 6.88 8.57
N ASP A 50 -9.29 8.09 8.04
CA ASP A 50 -10.39 9.01 8.35
C ASP A 50 -11.74 8.44 7.88
N ALA A 51 -11.77 7.83 6.70
CA ALA A 51 -12.97 7.21 6.15
C ALA A 51 -13.42 5.98 6.95
N ILE A 52 -12.49 5.10 7.33
CA ILE A 52 -12.79 3.82 8.00
C ILE A 52 -13.01 4.05 9.51
N GLY A 53 -12.28 4.96 10.13
CA GLY A 53 -12.34 5.26 11.57
C GLY A 53 -11.70 4.19 12.46
N ASN A 54 -11.06 3.17 11.89
CA ASN A 54 -10.37 2.12 12.62
C ASN A 54 -9.14 1.65 11.83
N LYS A 55 -7.95 1.92 12.37
CA LYS A 55 -6.66 1.56 11.74
C LYS A 55 -6.45 0.06 11.56
N ASP A 56 -7.03 -0.77 12.43
CA ASP A 56 -6.82 -2.22 12.42
C ASP A 56 -7.61 -2.87 11.28
N LYS A 57 -8.63 -2.18 10.77
CA LYS A 57 -9.41 -2.59 9.59
C LYS A 57 -8.85 -2.08 8.26
N LEU A 58 -7.86 -1.20 8.25
CA LEU A 58 -7.23 -0.72 7.02
C LEU A 58 -5.98 -1.55 6.70
N LEU A 59 -5.99 -2.19 5.54
CA LEU A 59 -4.88 -2.97 5.01
C LEU A 59 -4.29 -2.27 3.78
N MET A 60 -3.05 -1.79 3.88
CA MET A 60 -2.33 -1.22 2.74
C MET A 60 -1.54 -2.33 2.04
N LYS A 61 -1.89 -2.60 0.78
CA LYS A 61 -1.30 -3.65 -0.02
C LYS A 61 -0.22 -3.08 -0.94
N VAL A 62 1.04 -3.40 -0.66
CA VAL A 62 2.22 -2.89 -1.38
C VAL A 62 2.60 -3.85 -2.51
N GLN A 63 2.99 -3.31 -3.67
CA GLN A 63 3.57 -4.14 -4.72
C GLN A 63 5.03 -4.47 -4.38
N SER A 64 5.42 -5.75 -4.42
CA SER A 64 6.84 -6.15 -4.26
C SER A 64 7.51 -6.55 -5.56
N VAL A 65 6.75 -6.51 -6.66
CA VAL A 65 7.17 -6.84 -8.02
C VAL A 65 6.64 -5.76 -8.95
N ASP A 66 7.40 -5.43 -9.98
CA ASP A 66 6.97 -4.59 -11.07
C ASP A 66 6.02 -5.37 -12.00
N TRP A 67 4.83 -4.83 -12.25
CA TRP A 67 3.82 -5.55 -13.03
C TRP A 67 4.20 -5.72 -14.50
N ASP A 68 5.02 -4.83 -15.04
CA ASP A 68 5.43 -4.86 -16.44
C ASP A 68 6.66 -5.75 -16.62
N THR A 69 7.71 -5.51 -15.83
CA THR A 69 8.99 -6.23 -15.99
C THR A 69 9.03 -7.56 -15.27
N LYS A 70 8.12 -7.78 -14.31
CA LYS A 70 8.12 -8.93 -13.37
C LYS A 70 9.35 -8.99 -12.47
N GLU A 71 10.18 -7.94 -12.47
CA GLU A 71 11.33 -7.85 -11.60
C GLU A 71 10.91 -7.49 -10.17
N ALA A 72 11.71 -7.90 -9.21
CA ALA A 72 11.51 -7.51 -7.82
C ALA A 72 11.71 -6.01 -7.64
N VAL A 73 10.85 -5.39 -6.83
CA VAL A 73 11.10 -4.03 -6.37
C VAL A 73 12.30 -4.05 -5.41
N PRO A 74 13.28 -3.14 -5.58
CA PRO A 74 14.44 -3.08 -4.71
C PRO A 74 14.08 -2.97 -3.22
N PRO A 75 14.82 -3.68 -2.33
CA PRO A 75 14.70 -3.59 -0.88
C PRO A 75 14.53 -2.19 -0.30
N ASP A 76 15.40 -1.26 -0.68
CA ASP A 76 15.40 0.11 -0.13
C ASP A 76 14.18 0.91 -0.58
N GLU A 77 13.65 0.61 -1.77
CA GLU A 77 12.43 1.21 -2.29
C GLU A 77 11.21 0.72 -1.49
N LEU A 78 11.11 -0.60 -1.25
CA LEU A 78 10.05 -1.18 -0.41
C LEU A 78 10.08 -0.66 1.02
N LYS A 79 11.27 -0.57 1.61
CA LYS A 79 11.45 -0.02 2.96
C LYS A 79 10.88 1.39 3.06
N LYS A 80 11.17 2.27 2.09
CA LYS A 80 10.64 3.64 2.06
C LYS A 80 9.12 3.68 1.93
N VAL A 81 8.53 2.77 1.15
CA VAL A 81 7.06 2.67 1.03
C VAL A 81 6.43 2.23 2.36
N PHE A 82 6.95 1.17 2.99
CA PHE A 82 6.46 0.69 4.28
C PHE A 82 6.61 1.73 5.38
N GLU A 83 7.76 2.40 5.46
CA GLU A 83 7.97 3.49 6.42
C GLU A 83 7.00 4.65 6.21
N THR A 84 6.73 5.01 4.96
CA THR A 84 5.76 6.06 4.61
C THR A 84 4.36 5.71 5.12
N ILE A 85 3.91 4.47 4.91
CA ILE A 85 2.62 3.98 5.40
C ILE A 85 2.60 3.96 6.94
N LYS A 86 3.65 3.44 7.58
CA LYS A 86 3.76 3.36 9.05
C LYS A 86 3.70 4.77 9.67
N LYS A 87 4.44 5.74 9.11
CA LYS A 87 4.45 7.15 9.55
C LYS A 87 3.09 7.83 9.34
N ALA A 88 2.33 7.44 8.31
CA ALA A 88 1.02 8.03 8.03
C ALA A 88 -0.07 7.60 9.02
N GLY A 89 0.02 6.41 9.63
CA GLY A 89 -0.91 6.05 10.71
C GLY A 89 -0.85 4.62 11.24
N GLY A 90 0.25 3.88 11.01
CA GLY A 90 0.48 2.58 11.66
C GLY A 90 -0.59 1.51 11.37
N VAL A 91 -1.01 1.42 10.11
CA VAL A 91 -2.04 0.49 9.61
C VAL A 91 -1.48 -0.91 9.30
N SER A 92 -2.37 -1.86 9.05
CA SER A 92 -1.97 -3.21 8.62
C SER A 92 -1.30 -3.16 7.24
N LEU A 93 -0.28 -4.01 7.05
CA LEU A 93 0.52 -4.09 5.82
C LEU A 93 0.40 -5.47 5.19
N ALA A 94 0.24 -5.50 3.87
CA ALA A 94 0.41 -6.69 3.04
C ALA A 94 1.28 -6.36 1.84
N TYR A 95 1.82 -7.38 1.19
CA TYR A 95 2.55 -7.24 -0.06
C TYR A 95 2.19 -8.36 -1.02
N VAL A 96 2.29 -8.09 -2.33
CA VAL A 96 2.07 -9.12 -3.34
C VAL A 96 3.35 -9.83 -3.66
N GLN A 97 3.38 -11.15 -3.45
CA GLN A 97 4.47 -12.02 -3.90
C GLN A 97 4.29 -12.41 -5.38
N ASN A 98 5.41 -12.51 -6.08
CA ASN A 98 5.57 -13.30 -7.30
C ASN A 98 6.84 -14.15 -7.09
N GLY A 99 7.10 -15.21 -7.87
CA GLY A 99 8.20 -16.16 -7.61
C GLY A 99 9.60 -15.54 -7.43
N ASN A 100 9.83 -14.33 -7.94
CA ASN A 100 11.06 -13.56 -7.79
C ASN A 100 11.00 -12.44 -6.72
N ALA A 101 9.88 -12.30 -6.00
CA ALA A 101 9.69 -11.26 -5.00
C ALA A 101 10.63 -11.47 -3.80
N VAL A 102 11.25 -10.37 -3.35
CA VAL A 102 12.09 -10.39 -2.15
C VAL A 102 11.24 -10.78 -0.94
N ASN A 103 11.70 -11.74 -0.14
CA ASN A 103 11.06 -12.09 1.13
C ASN A 103 11.15 -10.88 2.09
N PRO A 104 10.05 -10.22 2.43
CA PRO A 104 10.10 -9.02 3.24
C PRO A 104 10.26 -9.30 4.74
N LYS A 105 10.36 -10.57 5.18
CA LYS A 105 10.90 -10.86 6.52
C LYS A 105 12.27 -10.21 6.74
N ILE A 106 13.06 -10.06 5.67
CA ILE A 106 14.34 -9.32 5.67
C ILE A 106 14.17 -7.87 6.17
N PHE A 107 12.98 -7.28 5.99
CA PHE A 107 12.66 -5.91 6.40
C PHE A 107 12.01 -5.82 7.78
N LEU A 108 11.27 -6.86 8.18
CA LEU A 108 10.53 -6.86 9.46
C LEU A 108 11.42 -7.22 10.65
N ASP A 109 12.46 -8.05 10.46
CA ASP A 109 13.35 -8.47 11.56
C ASP A 109 14.32 -7.36 12.03
N LYS A 110 14.32 -6.19 11.37
CA LYS A 110 15.19 -5.04 11.68
C LYS A 110 14.42 -3.73 11.96
N MET A 111 13.10 -3.80 12.19
CA MET A 111 12.21 -2.66 12.46
C MET A 111 11.39 -2.86 13.73
#